data_AF-A0A8S3Q0T9-F1
#
_entry.id   AF-A0A8S3Q0T9-F1
#
_cell.length_a   1.000
_cell.length_b   1.000
_cell.length_c   1.000
_cell.angle_alpha   90.00
_cell.angle_beta   90.00
_cell.angle_gamma   90.00
#
_symmetry.space_group_name_H-M   'P 1'
#
loop_
_entity.id
_entity.type
_entity.pdbx_description
1 polymer ?
#
loop_
_entity_poly.entity_id
_entity_poly.type
_entity_poly.pdbx_seq_one_letter_code
_entity_poly.pdbx_strand_id
1 'polypeptide(L)'
;MLTRHILAHFSAEMRARSGLSTDTEGEHEENKPTAMNRDEQNVSDLVSYVHSNMTDPFNITDHPKYLINISTGMQASKDVQDSLLKSLERGNQMVKSFVEGCFNEGENRVFYSPISRSPLKTFEDMTKTSKLKCKTGDFVKAHINPEMIFRRFSPG
;
A
#
# COMPACT_ATOMS: atom_id res chain seq x y z
N MET A 1 -10.74 -6.76 22.08
CA MET A 1 -11.48 -7.20 23.28
C MET A 1 -12.84 -7.76 22.85
N LEU A 2 -12.93 -9.02 22.42
CA LEU A 2 -14.20 -9.62 21.96
C LEU A 2 -15.01 -10.25 23.12
N THR A 3 -14.34 -10.60 24.22
CA THR A 3 -14.88 -11.42 25.32
C THR A 3 -15.85 -10.68 26.23
N ARG A 4 -15.72 -9.36 26.40
CA ARG A 4 -16.58 -8.58 27.30
C ARG A 4 -18.01 -8.45 26.80
N HIS A 5 -18.19 -8.21 25.49
CA HIS A 5 -19.51 -8.07 24.87
C HIS A 5 -20.29 -9.39 24.87
N ILE A 6 -19.60 -10.51 24.64
CA ILE A 6 -20.19 -11.86 24.68
C ILE A 6 -20.65 -12.22 26.10
N LEU A 7 -19.83 -11.96 27.11
CA LEU A 7 -20.19 -12.17 28.52
C LEU A 7 -21.37 -11.29 28.94
N ALA A 8 -21.39 -10.03 28.49
CA ALA A 8 -22.51 -9.12 28.74
C ALA A 8 -23.81 -9.67 28.11
N HIS A 9 -23.75 -10.09 26.85
CA HIS A 9 -24.90 -10.66 26.14
C HIS A 9 -25.43 -11.92 26.82
N PHE A 10 -24.55 -12.87 27.16
CA PHE A 10 -24.93 -14.09 27.87
C PHE A 10 -25.56 -13.80 29.23
N SER A 11 -25.01 -12.82 29.97
CA SER A 11 -25.56 -12.42 31.27
C SER A 11 -26.92 -11.74 31.15
N ALA A 12 -27.14 -10.95 30.09
CA ALA A 12 -28.43 -10.32 29.80
C ALA A 12 -29.49 -11.37 29.43
N GLU A 13 -29.13 -12.35 28.61
CA GLU A 13 -30.04 -13.44 28.22
C GLU A 13 -30.41 -14.34 29.41
N MET A 14 -29.45 -14.65 30.28
CA MET A 14 -29.70 -15.39 31.52
C MET A 14 -30.57 -14.59 32.51
N ARG A 15 -30.40 -13.26 32.57
CA ARG A 15 -31.28 -12.38 33.36
C ARG A 15 -32.70 -12.39 32.82
N ALA A 16 -32.89 -12.20 31.51
CA ALA A 16 -34.21 -12.22 30.87
C ALA A 16 -34.97 -13.53 31.14
N ARG A 17 -34.27 -14.67 31.12
CA ARG A 17 -34.88 -15.99 31.40
C ARG A 17 -35.22 -16.22 32.87
N SER A 18 -34.64 -15.48 33.80
CA SER A 18 -34.86 -15.67 35.25
C SER A 18 -36.13 -14.99 35.78
N GLY A 19 -36.83 -14.20 34.95
CA GLY A 19 -38.08 -13.53 35.34
C GLY A 19 -37.89 -12.35 36.31
N LEU A 20 -36.64 -11.98 36.61
CA LEU A 20 -36.29 -10.79 37.37
C LEU A 20 -36.38 -9.55 36.46
N SER A 21 -37.57 -8.97 36.35
CA SER A 21 -37.75 -7.67 35.68
C SER A 21 -37.22 -6.56 36.60
N THR A 22 -36.05 -6.02 36.27
CA THR A 22 -35.56 -4.77 36.86
C THR A 22 -35.92 -3.62 35.93
N ASP A 23 -36.75 -2.69 36.39
CA ASP A 23 -37.10 -1.42 35.72
C ASP A 23 -35.90 -0.45 35.54
N THR A 24 -34.67 -0.96 35.62
CA THR A 24 -33.41 -0.20 35.65
C THR A 24 -32.30 -0.85 34.84
N GLU A 25 -32.61 -1.53 33.74
CA GLU A 25 -31.62 -1.74 32.68
C GLU A 25 -31.62 -0.51 31.76
N GLY A 26 -30.93 0.56 32.20
CA GLY A 26 -30.65 1.68 31.32
C GLY A 26 -29.89 1.18 30.09
N GLU A 27 -30.30 1.63 28.89
CA GLU A 27 -29.64 1.28 27.64
C GLU A 27 -28.12 1.43 27.76
N HIS A 28 -27.39 0.45 27.22
CA HIS A 28 -25.94 0.47 27.16
C HIS A 28 -25.46 1.81 26.57
N GLU A 29 -24.42 2.43 27.15
CA GLU A 29 -23.95 3.77 26.74
C GLU A 29 -23.72 3.90 25.23
N GLU A 30 -23.23 2.84 24.57
CA GLU A 30 -23.00 2.81 23.12
C GLU A 30 -24.29 2.75 22.28
N ASN A 31 -25.39 2.26 22.86
CA ASN A 31 -26.70 2.22 22.20
C ASN A 31 -27.49 3.52 22.42
N LYS A 32 -26.98 4.44 23.25
CA LYS A 32 -27.64 5.72 23.46
C LYS A 32 -27.60 6.54 22.16
N PRO A 33 -28.67 7.27 21.83
CA PRO A 33 -28.74 8.08 20.60
C PRO A 33 -27.54 9.02 20.41
N THR A 34 -27.02 9.58 21.50
CA THR A 34 -25.84 10.47 21.47
C THR A 34 -24.58 9.76 20.97
N ALA A 35 -24.33 8.53 21.42
CA ALA A 35 -23.17 7.75 21.00
C ALA A 35 -23.31 7.33 19.53
N MET A 36 -24.49 6.84 19.15
CA MET A 36 -24.79 6.47 17.77
C MET A 36 -24.63 7.64 16.79
N ASN A 37 -25.21 8.81 17.11
CA ASN A 37 -25.10 10.00 16.26
C ASN A 37 -23.64 10.47 16.11
N ARG A 38 -22.85 10.40 17.19
CA ARG A 38 -21.43 10.76 17.14
C ARG A 38 -20.66 9.78 16.25
N ASP A 39 -20.93 8.49 16.37
CA ASP A 39 -20.22 7.48 15.59
C ASP A 39 -20.61 7.56 14.10
N GLU A 40 -21.88 7.81 13.78
CA GLU A 40 -22.33 8.13 12.41
C GLU A 40 -21.65 9.40 11.86
N GLN A 41 -21.55 10.45 12.67
CA GLN A 41 -20.85 11.67 12.26
C GLN A 41 -19.37 11.38 11.98
N ASN A 42 -18.69 10.64 12.85
CA ASN A 42 -17.28 10.28 12.67
C ASN A 42 -17.05 9.45 11.39
N VAL A 43 -17.96 8.51 11.09
CA VAL A 43 -17.90 7.72 9.86
C VAL A 43 -18.13 8.63 8.65
N SER A 44 -19.12 9.51 8.71
CA SER A 44 -19.41 10.49 7.66
C SER A 44 -18.21 11.40 7.40
N ASP A 45 -17.55 11.88 8.45
CA ASP A 45 -16.36 12.73 8.36
C ASP A 45 -15.19 11.97 7.73
N LEU A 46 -14.98 10.70 8.10
CA LEU A 46 -13.97 9.83 7.51
C LEU A 46 -14.22 9.61 6.01
N VAL A 47 -15.46 9.25 5.65
CA VAL A 47 -15.85 9.02 4.26
C VAL A 47 -15.68 10.31 3.44
N SER A 48 -16.15 11.44 3.98
CA SER A 48 -16.01 12.75 3.36
C SER A 48 -14.55 13.14 3.18
N TYR A 49 -13.70 12.88 4.17
CA TYR A 49 -12.28 13.15 4.11
C TYR A 49 -11.58 12.31 3.04
N VAL A 50 -11.87 11.00 2.98
CA VAL A 50 -11.32 10.10 1.97
C VAL A 50 -11.71 10.59 0.57
N HIS A 51 -12.99 10.87 0.34
CA HIS A 51 -13.45 11.33 -0.97
C HIS A 51 -12.91 12.71 -1.37
N SER A 52 -12.70 13.62 -0.41
CA SER A 52 -12.30 15.00 -0.72
C SER A 52 -10.78 15.20 -0.78
N ASN A 53 -10.01 14.40 -0.05
CA ASN A 53 -8.57 14.65 0.16
C ASN A 53 -7.67 13.52 -0.35
N MET A 54 -8.19 12.30 -0.53
CA MET A 54 -7.40 11.18 -1.03
C MET A 54 -7.62 11.01 -2.52
N THR A 55 -6.54 10.75 -3.25
CA THR A 55 -6.63 10.38 -4.66
C THR A 55 -7.14 8.96 -4.78
N ASP A 56 -8.17 8.74 -5.60
CA ASP A 56 -8.60 7.40 -6.00
C ASP A 56 -7.55 6.78 -6.93
N PRO A 57 -6.81 5.73 -6.50
CA PRO A 57 -5.77 5.13 -7.32
C PRO A 57 -6.31 4.38 -8.54
N PHE A 58 -7.64 4.17 -8.63
CA PHE A 58 -8.30 3.48 -9.74
C PHE A 58 -9.00 4.43 -10.71
N ASN A 59 -9.06 5.73 -10.40
CA ASN A 59 -9.62 6.72 -11.31
C ASN A 59 -8.61 7.07 -12.41
N ILE A 60 -8.80 6.45 -13.58
CA ILE A 60 -7.87 6.56 -14.70
C ILE A 60 -7.89 7.95 -15.35
N THR A 61 -8.99 8.67 -15.20
CA THR A 61 -9.20 10.01 -15.77
C THR A 61 -8.59 11.13 -14.93
N ASP A 62 -8.45 10.93 -13.62
CA ASP A 62 -7.90 11.90 -12.66
C ASP A 62 -6.60 11.40 -12.02
N HIS A 63 -5.72 10.83 -12.84
CA HIS A 63 -4.42 10.36 -12.35
C HIS A 63 -3.48 11.53 -12.06
N PRO A 64 -2.72 11.48 -10.95
CA PRO A 64 -1.65 12.43 -10.71
C PRO A 64 -0.69 12.46 -11.89
N LYS A 65 -0.19 13.65 -12.24
CA LYS A 65 0.80 13.85 -13.32
C LYS A 65 2.07 13.00 -13.16
N TYR A 66 2.32 12.48 -11.96
CA TYR A 66 3.51 11.73 -11.61
C TYR A 66 3.14 10.36 -11.05
N LEU A 67 3.90 9.32 -11.38
CA LEU A 67 3.72 8.01 -10.76
C LEU A 67 4.19 8.05 -9.30
N ILE A 68 3.37 7.52 -8.40
CA ILE A 68 3.65 7.47 -6.96
C ILE A 68 3.56 6.01 -6.52
N ASN A 69 4.53 5.57 -5.70
CA ASN A 69 4.47 4.27 -5.05
C ASN A 69 3.44 4.33 -3.91
N ILE A 70 2.39 3.51 -3.98
CA ILE A 70 1.29 3.52 -3.00
C ILE A 70 1.78 3.11 -1.60
N SER A 71 2.75 2.20 -1.51
CA SER A 71 3.26 1.71 -0.23
C SER A 71 4.20 2.70 0.46
N THR A 72 4.96 3.49 -0.29
CA THR A 72 5.99 4.39 0.26
C THR A 72 5.68 5.87 0.11
N GLY A 73 4.68 6.24 -0.69
CA GLY A 73 4.39 7.62 -1.08
C GLY A 73 5.47 8.25 -1.97
N MET A 74 6.49 7.50 -2.41
CA MET A 74 7.59 8.06 -3.19
C MET A 74 7.15 8.35 -4.63
N GLN A 75 7.41 9.58 -5.06
CA GLN A 75 7.25 9.99 -6.46
C GLN A 75 8.36 9.39 -7.32
N ALA A 76 8.02 8.80 -8.46
CA ALA A 76 8.97 8.24 -9.41
C ALA A 76 9.84 9.33 -10.06
N SER A 77 11.12 9.04 -10.32
CA SER A 77 11.98 9.89 -11.16
C SER A 77 11.53 9.80 -12.63
N LYS A 78 11.86 10.82 -13.44
CA LYS A 78 11.42 10.89 -14.84
C LYS A 78 11.80 9.64 -15.64
N ASP A 79 13.00 9.11 -15.44
CA ASP A 79 13.48 7.92 -16.15
C ASP A 79 12.73 6.65 -15.74
N VAL A 80 12.36 6.52 -14.46
CA VAL A 80 11.53 5.42 -13.95
C VAL A 80 10.08 5.57 -14.43
N GLN A 81 9.53 6.79 -14.46
CA GLN A 81 8.20 7.06 -15.01
C GLN A 81 8.10 6.65 -16.47
N ASP A 82 9.02 7.14 -17.30
CA ASP A 82 9.07 6.81 -18.73
C ASP A 82 9.25 5.29 -18.94
N SER A 83 10.02 4.65 -18.08
CA SER A 83 10.26 3.20 -18.13
C SER A 83 9.01 2.39 -17.81
N LEU A 84 8.30 2.73 -16.74
CA LEU A 84 7.08 2.04 -16.31
C LEU A 84 5.92 2.28 -17.28
N LEU A 85 5.73 3.51 -17.76
CA LEU A 85 4.66 3.85 -18.71
C LEU A 85 4.85 3.15 -20.06
N LYS A 86 6.10 2.92 -20.49
CA LYS A 86 6.43 2.20 -21.75
C LYS A 86 6.68 0.70 -21.55
N SER A 87 6.43 0.16 -20.36
CA SER A 87 6.74 -1.24 -20.03
C SER A 87 6.02 -2.22 -20.95
N LEU A 88 4.74 -1.98 -21.24
CA LEU A 88 3.93 -2.80 -22.15
C LEU A 88 4.48 -2.78 -23.57
N GLU A 89 4.76 -1.59 -24.11
CA GLU A 89 5.32 -1.41 -25.45
C GLU A 89 6.67 -2.15 -25.58
N ARG A 90 7.56 -1.96 -24.60
CA ARG A 90 8.87 -2.64 -24.56
C ARG A 90 8.72 -4.14 -24.44
N GLY A 91 7.80 -4.63 -23.61
CA GLY A 91 7.53 -6.07 -23.47
C GLY A 91 7.09 -6.68 -24.80
N ASN A 92 6.17 -6.02 -25.51
CA ASN A 92 5.73 -6.46 -26.84
C ASN A 92 6.87 -6.47 -27.86
N GLN A 93 7.74 -5.46 -27.86
CA GLN A 93 8.93 -5.41 -28.72
C GLN A 93 9.91 -6.55 -28.41
N MET A 94 10.14 -6.85 -27.13
CA MET A 94 11.02 -7.95 -26.70
C MET A 94 10.45 -9.31 -27.14
N VAL A 95 9.15 -9.53 -26.97
CA VAL A 95 8.48 -10.76 -27.42
C VAL A 95 8.59 -10.90 -28.94
N LYS A 96 8.30 -9.84 -29.69
CA LYS A 96 8.43 -9.84 -31.15
C LYS A 96 9.85 -10.18 -31.60
N SER A 97 10.85 -9.54 -30.99
CA SER A 97 12.27 -9.77 -31.29
C SER A 97 12.68 -11.22 -30.98
N PHE A 98 12.18 -11.78 -29.87
CA PHE A 98 12.43 -13.17 -29.51
C PHE A 98 11.84 -14.14 -30.54
N VAL A 99 10.58 -13.93 -30.94
CA VAL A 99 9.91 -14.75 -31.95
C VAL A 99 10.66 -14.68 -33.29
N GLU A 100 11.00 -13.48 -33.75
CA GLU A 100 11.76 -13.29 -34.99
C GLU A 100 13.14 -13.96 -34.92
N GLY A 101 13.84 -13.85 -33.80
CA GLY A 101 15.13 -14.51 -33.58
C GLY A 101 15.04 -16.03 -33.57
N CYS A 102 13.94 -16.60 -33.08
CA CYS A 102 13.74 -18.06 -33.06
C CYS A 102 13.54 -18.67 -34.47
N PHE A 103 13.02 -17.90 -35.44
CA PHE A 103 12.67 -18.43 -36.75
C PHE A 103 13.58 -17.95 -37.89
N ASN A 104 14.23 -16.78 -37.76
CA ASN A 104 14.98 -16.16 -38.87
C ASN A 104 16.50 -16.38 -38.79
N GLU A 105 17.06 -16.64 -37.61
CA GLU A 105 18.49 -16.92 -37.47
C GLU A 105 18.72 -18.43 -37.64
N GLY A 106 19.50 -18.82 -38.65
CA GLY A 106 19.77 -20.23 -39.00
C GLY A 106 20.46 -21.07 -37.92
N GLU A 107 20.62 -20.55 -36.72
CA GLU A 107 21.00 -21.31 -35.53
C GLU A 107 19.77 -21.52 -34.64
N ASN A 108 19.35 -22.77 -34.49
CA ASN A 108 18.45 -23.27 -33.43
C ASN A 108 18.87 -22.85 -32.00
N ARG A 109 19.97 -22.10 -31.82
CA ARG A 109 20.51 -21.68 -30.53
C ARG A 109 19.62 -20.65 -29.83
N VAL A 110 18.94 -19.75 -30.54
CA VAL A 110 18.15 -18.68 -29.88
C VAL A 110 16.96 -19.24 -29.10
N PHE A 111 16.30 -20.29 -29.62
CA PHE A 111 15.17 -20.94 -28.95
C PHE A 111 15.56 -21.64 -27.65
N TYR A 112 16.75 -22.25 -27.62
CA TYR A 112 17.29 -22.90 -26.41
C TYR A 112 18.12 -21.96 -25.52
N SER A 113 18.32 -20.72 -25.95
CA SER A 113 19.05 -19.72 -25.17
C SER A 113 18.17 -19.12 -24.08
N PRO A 114 18.74 -18.75 -22.93
CA PRO A 114 18.00 -18.00 -21.91
C PRO A 114 17.43 -16.70 -22.47
N ILE A 115 16.18 -16.39 -22.11
CA ILE A 115 15.54 -15.13 -22.47
C ILE A 115 16.34 -13.98 -21.84
N SER A 116 16.67 -12.97 -22.66
CA SER A 116 17.40 -11.79 -22.20
C SER A 116 16.62 -11.03 -21.12
N ARG A 117 17.32 -10.58 -20.09
CA ARG A 117 16.72 -9.78 -19.01
C ARG A 117 16.24 -8.44 -19.57
N SER A 118 15.08 -7.99 -19.10
CA SER A 118 14.52 -6.69 -19.48
C SER A 118 15.30 -5.55 -18.82
N PRO A 119 15.64 -4.46 -19.55
CA PRO A 119 16.24 -3.25 -18.97
C PRO A 119 15.20 -2.33 -18.30
N LEU A 120 14.09 -2.89 -17.80
CA LEU A 120 13.01 -2.14 -17.18
C LEU A 120 13.47 -1.57 -15.84
N LYS A 121 13.50 -0.24 -15.74
CA LYS A 121 13.69 0.48 -14.48
C LYS A 121 12.37 0.56 -13.70
N THR A 122 12.47 0.40 -12.39
CA THR A 122 11.37 0.41 -11.42
C THR A 122 11.70 1.35 -10.25
N PHE A 123 10.81 1.41 -9.25
CA PHE A 123 11.07 2.18 -8.02
C PHE A 123 12.29 1.66 -7.22
N GLU A 124 12.71 0.41 -7.43
CA GLU A 124 13.93 -0.12 -6.80
C GLU A 124 15.18 0.63 -7.27
N ASP A 125 15.22 0.98 -8.56
CA ASP A 125 16.32 1.71 -9.19
C ASP A 125 16.45 3.16 -8.73
N MET A 126 15.42 3.68 -8.06
CA MET A 126 15.46 5.01 -7.44
C MET A 126 16.29 5.06 -6.16
N THR A 127 16.47 3.91 -5.52
CA THR A 127 17.18 3.80 -4.24
C THR A 127 18.68 3.98 -4.48
N LYS A 128 19.13 5.24 -4.51
CA LYS A 128 20.56 5.55 -4.49
C LYS A 128 21.15 4.94 -3.23
N THR A 129 21.92 3.87 -3.40
CA THR A 129 22.77 3.34 -2.33
C THR A 129 23.86 4.37 -2.05
N SER A 130 23.83 4.97 -0.85
CA SER A 130 24.90 5.86 -0.41
C SER A 130 26.02 5.02 0.19
N LYS A 131 27.26 5.28 -0.22
CA LYS A 131 28.44 4.73 0.46
C LYS A 131 28.60 5.47 1.78
N LEU A 132 28.21 4.84 2.88
CA LEU A 132 28.39 5.39 4.22
C LEU A 132 29.75 4.96 4.75
N LYS A 133 30.56 5.92 5.20
CA LYS A 133 31.82 5.63 5.88
C LYS A 133 31.52 5.36 7.35
N CYS A 134 31.75 4.12 7.80
CA CYS A 134 31.61 3.72 9.19
C CYS A 134 32.75 4.29 10.04
N LYS A 135 32.53 4.40 11.36
CA LYS A 135 33.54 4.88 12.32
C LYS A 135 34.80 4.01 12.35
N THR A 136 34.68 2.75 11.93
CA THR A 136 35.77 1.78 11.76
C THR A 136 36.61 1.98 10.49
N GLY A 137 36.24 2.91 9.61
CA GLY A 137 36.94 3.19 8.35
C GLY A 137 36.38 2.46 7.13
N ASP A 138 35.53 1.45 7.33
CA ASP A 138 34.89 0.69 6.25
C ASP A 138 33.77 1.48 5.56
N PHE A 139 33.57 1.20 4.27
CA PHE A 139 32.45 1.76 3.50
C PHE A 139 31.33 0.73 3.35
N VAL A 140 30.17 1.02 3.92
CA VAL A 140 28.97 0.18 3.78
C VAL A 140 28.05 0.80 2.75
N LYS A 141 27.62 0.00 1.76
CA LYS A 141 26.53 0.37 0.86
C LYS A 141 25.22 0.14 1.60
N ALA A 142 24.55 1.21 2.02
CA ALA A 142 23.26 1.12 2.68
C ALA A 142 22.16 1.63 1.74
N HIS A 143 21.05 0.88 1.68
CA HIS A 143 19.80 1.40 1.15
C HIS A 143 19.26 2.41 2.15
N ILE A 144 19.07 3.67 1.71
CA ILE A 144 18.35 4.65 2.53
C ILE A 144 16.89 4.22 2.50
N ASN A 145 16.46 3.52 3.54
CA ASN A 145 15.08 3.13 3.70
C ASN A 145 14.22 4.40 3.87
N PRO A 146 13.14 4.61 3.10
CA PRO A 146 12.24 5.75 3.27
C PRO A 146 11.63 5.85 4.69
N GLU A 147 11.56 4.75 5.44
CA GLU A 147 11.23 4.73 6.88
C GLU A 147 12.18 5.58 7.74
N MET A 148 13.44 5.77 7.31
CA MET A 148 14.39 6.65 8.00
C MET A 148 14.04 8.13 7.87
N ILE A 149 13.24 8.51 6.88
CA ILE A 149 12.78 9.90 6.67
C ILE A 149 11.63 10.24 7.64
N PHE A 150 10.85 9.24 8.07
CA PHE A 150 9.74 9.41 9.00
C PHE A 150 10.13 9.37 10.48
N ARG A 151 11.39 9.05 10.82
CA ARG A 151 11.93 9.30 12.17
C ARG A 151 12.21 10.78 12.32
N ARG A 152 11.17 11.52 12.71
CA ARG A 152 11.23 12.93 13.11
C ARG A 152 12.45 13.16 14.01
N PHE A 153 13.22 14.19 13.67
CA PHE A 153 13.97 14.99 14.64
C PHE A 153 13.06 15.25 15.85
N SER A 154 13.38 14.65 16.99
CA SER A 154 12.95 15.21 18.27
C SER A 154 14.00 16.26 18.63
N PRO A 155 13.70 17.56 18.60
CA PRO A 155 14.57 18.53 19.24
C PRO A 155 14.50 18.27 20.74
N GLY A 156 15.65 17.98 21.35
CA GLY A 156 15.88 18.15 22.77
C GLY A 156 16.47 19.52 23.03
#